data_AF-A0AAW2F7E7-F1
#
_entry.id   AF-A0AAW2F7E7-F1
#
_cell.length_a   1.000
_cell.length_b   1.000
_cell.length_c   1.000
_cell.angle_alpha   90.00
_cell.angle_beta   90.00
_cell.angle_gamma   90.00
#
_symmetry.space_group_name_H-M   'P 1'
#
loop_
_entity.id
_entity.type
_entity.pdbx_description
1 polymer ?
#
loop_
_entity_poly.entity_id
_entity_poly.type
_entity_poly.pdbx_seq_one_letter_code
_entity_poly.pdbx_strand_id
1 'polypeptide(L)'
;MKNAHARTRVYVCNNFLKNAINKIPIIRICLKNFNGSFFLALIMEAFARPPDPLTNDGDLASNWKSWKESFIIFMKVSGCISEPNDKRANFFKNCIGKIGIEAIQKISFDNEEDKDDMDILIVKLEEFFNPPKNELVERYEFFKTSKKANESIEQHINVLKEKAKTCNFNDMTNSLIVTKIVCDTSDKILRKKFFEADNLNLTKLIAIYNDYNINTEKMKQITENNEKKQQPANFSQMAPRPQYIQKPCWRCDKKHPLRQCPAWGSKCTKCNNLHHFTHCCKDFLVNDNKVKLLNVLNV
;
A
#
# COMPACT_ATOMS: atom_id res chain seq x y z
N MET A 1 33.97 66.19 26.16
CA MET A 1 33.10 66.04 24.96
C MET A 1 32.51 64.64 24.71
N LYS A 2 32.88 63.57 25.45
CA LYS A 2 32.34 62.21 25.22
C LYS A 2 30.96 61.91 25.87
N ASN A 3 30.50 62.71 26.84
CA ASN A 3 29.23 62.45 27.57
C ASN A 3 27.97 63.09 26.96
N ALA A 4 28.10 64.01 25.99
CA ALA A 4 26.95 64.59 25.30
C ALA A 4 26.42 63.66 24.20
N HIS A 5 27.31 63.02 23.43
CA HIS A 5 26.92 62.12 22.33
C HIS A 5 26.25 60.82 22.78
N ALA A 6 26.61 60.29 23.97
CA ALA A 6 25.98 59.11 24.54
C ALA A 6 24.54 59.39 25.02
N ARG A 7 24.29 60.56 25.63
CA ARG A 7 22.95 60.97 26.08
C ARG A 7 22.01 61.22 24.89
N THR A 8 22.51 61.79 23.79
CA THR A 8 21.69 62.02 22.59
C THR A 8 21.33 60.71 21.87
N ARG A 9 22.23 59.72 21.79
CA ARG A 9 21.91 58.40 21.20
C ARG A 9 20.88 57.59 22.01
N VAL A 10 20.96 57.65 23.34
CA VAL A 10 19.97 56.99 24.22
C VAL A 10 18.59 57.65 24.11
N TYR A 11 18.52 58.98 23.97
CA TYR A 11 17.26 59.70 23.76
C TYR A 11 16.62 59.41 22.38
N VAL A 12 17.42 59.33 21.32
CA VAL A 12 16.91 59.05 19.97
C VAL A 12 16.43 57.60 19.84
N CYS A 13 17.12 56.64 20.44
CA CYS A 13 16.70 55.23 20.47
C CYS A 13 15.40 55.05 21.29
N ASN A 14 15.29 55.73 22.43
CA ASN A 14 14.08 55.74 23.25
C ASN A 14 12.86 56.36 22.55
N ASN A 15 13.05 57.39 21.72
CA ASN A 15 11.96 57.98 20.95
C ASN A 15 11.54 57.12 19.74
N PHE A 16 12.48 56.39 19.12
CA PHE A 16 12.16 55.42 18.06
C PHE A 16 11.38 54.22 18.62
N LEU A 17 11.79 53.69 19.77
CA LEU A 17 11.07 52.62 20.49
C LEU A 17 9.69 53.08 20.99
N LYS A 18 9.57 54.28 21.57
CA LYS A 18 8.26 54.84 21.97
C LYS A 18 7.32 55.04 20.79
N ASN A 19 7.82 55.46 19.63
CA ASN A 19 7.02 55.62 18.42
C ASN A 19 6.65 54.28 17.75
N ALA A 20 7.46 53.24 17.90
CA ALA A 20 7.12 51.89 17.46
C ALA A 20 6.07 51.23 18.39
N ILE A 21 6.20 51.45 19.71
CA ILE A 21 5.26 50.98 20.74
C ILE A 21 3.87 51.62 20.58
N ASN A 22 3.79 52.89 20.16
CA ASN A 22 2.52 53.58 19.91
C ASN A 22 1.77 53.11 18.64
N LYS A 23 2.40 52.29 17.78
CA LYS A 23 1.79 51.79 16.53
C LYS A 23 1.20 50.38 16.64
N ILE A 24 1.31 49.73 17.81
CA ILE A 24 0.81 48.38 18.04
C ILE A 24 -0.24 48.42 19.17
N PRO A 25 -1.54 48.26 18.87
CA PRO A 25 -2.61 48.44 19.86
C PRO A 25 -2.55 47.45 21.04
N ILE A 26 -1.86 46.32 20.87
CA ILE A 26 -1.72 45.25 21.87
C ILE A 26 -0.85 45.68 23.07
N ILE A 27 0.12 46.57 22.86
CA ILE A 27 1.09 46.94 23.93
C ILE A 27 0.45 47.85 25.00
N ARG A 28 -0.66 48.52 24.69
CA ARG A 28 -1.30 49.49 25.60
C ARG A 28 -2.05 48.84 26.76
N ILE A 29 -2.45 47.58 26.63
CA ILE A 29 -3.28 46.88 27.63
C ILE A 29 -2.45 46.42 28.84
N CYS A 30 -1.16 46.12 28.67
CA CYS A 30 -0.29 45.66 29.77
C CYS A 30 0.45 46.80 30.52
N LEU A 31 0.33 48.05 30.09
CA LEU A 31 1.22 49.15 30.54
C LEU A 31 0.64 50.11 31.58
N LYS A 32 -0.45 49.76 32.29
CA LYS A 32 -1.06 50.73 33.21
C LYS A 32 -0.36 50.92 34.56
N ASN A 33 0.57 50.05 34.99
CA ASN A 33 0.94 50.00 36.42
C ASN A 33 2.43 49.76 36.79
N PHE A 34 3.45 50.12 36.00
CA PHE A 34 4.84 49.85 36.45
C PHE A 34 5.87 50.97 36.21
N ASN A 35 6.55 51.34 37.29
CA ASN A 35 7.58 52.38 37.38
C ASN A 35 8.93 51.91 36.80
N GLY A 36 9.29 52.50 35.65
CA GLY A 36 10.60 53.08 35.29
C GLY A 36 11.90 52.25 35.30
N SER A 37 12.14 51.36 36.26
CA SER A 37 13.44 50.67 36.40
C SER A 37 13.35 49.14 36.35
N PHE A 38 12.18 48.56 36.58
CA PHE A 38 11.89 47.15 36.29
C PHE A 38 11.72 46.87 34.78
N PHE A 39 11.52 47.94 34.01
CA PHE A 39 11.15 47.89 32.60
C PHE A 39 12.26 47.28 31.72
N LEU A 40 13.55 47.42 32.08
CA LEU A 40 14.66 46.86 31.30
C LEU A 40 14.92 45.37 31.59
N ALA A 41 14.61 44.90 32.81
CA ALA A 41 14.74 43.48 33.16
C ALA A 41 13.61 42.64 32.56
N LEU A 42 12.40 43.20 32.43
CA LEU A 42 11.26 42.53 31.80
C LEU A 42 11.37 42.45 30.27
N ILE A 43 12.14 43.33 29.62
CA ILE A 43 12.30 43.34 28.15
C ILE A 43 13.14 42.15 27.63
N MET A 44 13.81 41.40 28.51
CA MET A 44 14.48 40.15 28.15
C MET A 44 13.63 38.89 28.35
N GLU A 45 12.38 39.01 28.82
CA GLU A 45 11.45 37.88 28.84
C GLU A 45 10.69 37.82 27.50
N ALA A 46 11.19 36.93 26.64
CA ALA A 46 10.58 36.34 25.45
C ALA A 46 9.50 37.18 24.71
N PHE A 47 9.90 37.90 23.66
CA PHE A 47 8.96 38.33 22.62
C PHE A 47 8.42 37.07 21.91
N ALA A 48 7.32 36.51 22.40
CA ALA A 48 6.61 35.44 21.72
C ALA A 48 6.16 35.95 20.35
N ARG A 49 6.74 35.40 19.28
CA ARG A 49 6.36 35.79 17.91
C ARG A 49 5.00 35.16 17.60
N PRO A 50 3.99 35.94 17.18
CA PRO A 50 2.73 35.36 16.71
C PRO A 50 2.97 34.51 15.46
N PRO A 51 2.17 33.45 15.25
CA PRO A 51 2.28 32.65 14.03
C PRO A 51 1.99 33.52 12.81
N ASP A 52 2.64 33.21 11.69
CA ASP A 52 2.25 33.78 10.41
C ASP A 52 0.80 33.31 10.07
N PRO A 53 0.00 34.08 9.33
CA PRO A 53 -1.37 33.71 9.00
C PRO A 53 -1.49 32.35 8.32
N LEU A 54 -2.61 31.65 8.52
CA LEU A 54 -2.86 30.35 7.88
C LEU A 54 -2.87 30.50 6.35
N THR A 55 -2.09 29.67 5.67
CA THR A 55 -1.98 29.64 4.20
C THR A 55 -2.75 28.47 3.61
N ASN A 56 -3.25 28.66 2.39
CA ASN A 56 -3.90 27.62 1.59
C ASN A 56 -2.98 27.03 0.50
N ASP A 57 -1.67 27.27 0.61
CA ASP A 57 -0.67 26.74 -0.32
C ASP A 57 -0.35 25.28 0.01
N GLY A 58 -0.62 24.36 -0.92
CA GLY A 58 -0.33 22.94 -0.74
C GLY A 58 -1.37 22.19 0.09
N ASP A 59 -0.91 21.35 1.03
CA ASP A 59 -1.78 20.49 1.84
C ASP A 59 -2.37 21.26 3.04
N LEU A 60 -3.67 21.54 2.98
CA LEU A 60 -4.37 22.36 3.97
C LEU A 60 -4.40 21.71 5.37
N ALA A 61 -4.46 20.38 5.45
CA ALA A 61 -4.43 19.64 6.71
C ALA A 61 -3.07 19.80 7.42
N SER A 62 -1.96 19.66 6.68
CA SER A 62 -0.61 19.89 7.20
C SER A 62 -0.37 21.36 7.58
N ASN A 63 -0.88 22.31 6.79
CA ASN A 63 -0.79 23.75 7.09
C ASN A 63 -1.53 24.09 8.38
N TRP A 64 -2.77 23.60 8.54
CA TRP A 64 -3.56 23.75 9.77
C TRP A 64 -2.81 23.20 10.98
N LYS A 65 -2.29 21.97 10.89
CA LYS A 65 -1.56 21.33 11.99
C LYS A 65 -0.34 22.16 12.40
N SER A 66 0.47 22.58 11.45
CA SER A 66 1.68 23.39 11.70
C SER A 66 1.35 24.76 12.30
N TRP A 67 0.29 25.39 11.80
CA TRP A 67 -0.20 26.68 12.30
C TRP A 67 -0.73 26.57 13.73
N LYS A 68 -1.57 25.56 14.01
CA LYS A 68 -2.11 25.27 15.34
C LYS A 68 -1.01 25.04 16.36
N GLU A 69 -0.01 24.22 16.04
CA GLU A 69 1.15 23.99 16.91
C GLU A 69 1.88 25.31 17.24
N SER A 70 2.14 26.13 16.22
CA SER A 70 2.79 27.44 16.37
C SER A 70 1.96 28.41 17.22
N PHE A 71 0.64 28.44 17.01
CA PHE A 71 -0.28 29.28 17.77
C PHE A 71 -0.36 28.87 19.25
N ILE A 72 -0.42 27.57 19.56
CA ILE A 72 -0.43 27.09 20.94
C ILE A 72 0.88 27.41 21.66
N ILE A 73 2.02 27.28 20.98
CA ILE A 73 3.32 27.72 21.53
C ILE A 73 3.29 29.21 21.84
N PHE A 74 2.83 30.03 20.89
CA PHE A 74 2.68 31.47 21.09
C PHE A 74 1.82 31.80 22.31
N MET A 75 0.64 31.19 22.46
CA MET A 75 -0.26 31.40 23.60
C MET A 75 0.35 31.00 24.95
N LYS A 76 1.16 29.94 24.98
CA LYS A 76 1.86 29.49 26.19
C LYS A 76 2.98 30.45 26.57
N VAL A 77 3.81 30.87 25.61
CA VAL A 77 4.95 31.76 25.88
C VAL A 77 4.49 33.18 26.21
N SER A 78 3.41 33.66 25.59
CA SER A 78 2.85 34.99 25.87
C SER A 78 2.03 35.08 27.15
N GLY A 79 1.74 33.93 27.80
CA GLY A 79 0.85 33.85 28.97
C GLY A 79 -0.65 34.00 28.64
N CYS A 80 -1.00 34.31 27.39
CA CYS A 80 -2.38 34.50 26.94
C CYS A 80 -3.24 33.23 27.07
N ILE A 81 -2.62 32.05 27.25
CA ILE A 81 -3.34 30.80 27.49
C ILE A 81 -4.19 30.83 28.78
N SER A 82 -3.83 31.69 29.75
CA SER A 82 -4.51 31.83 31.04
C SER A 82 -5.65 32.86 31.04
N GLU A 83 -5.85 33.58 29.92
CA GLU A 83 -6.92 34.56 29.79
C GLU A 83 -8.31 33.90 29.69
N PRO A 84 -9.39 34.64 29.94
CA PRO A 84 -10.76 34.19 29.68
C PRO A 84 -10.99 33.71 28.23
N ASN A 85 -11.94 32.80 28.02
CA ASN A 85 -12.18 32.15 26.73
C ASN A 85 -12.52 33.13 25.60
N ASP A 86 -13.30 34.17 25.88
CA ASP A 86 -13.66 35.23 24.92
C ASP A 86 -12.41 35.95 24.41
N LYS A 87 -11.47 36.28 25.29
CA LYS A 87 -10.20 36.89 24.90
C LYS A 87 -9.33 35.91 24.12
N ARG A 88 -9.23 34.65 24.57
CA ARG A 88 -8.50 33.59 23.87
C ARG A 88 -9.03 33.41 22.43
N ALA A 89 -10.35 33.42 22.24
CA ALA A 89 -10.99 33.31 20.93
C ALA A 89 -10.71 34.53 20.05
N ASN A 90 -10.71 35.74 20.62
CA ASN A 90 -10.34 36.95 19.89
C ASN A 90 -8.86 36.95 19.45
N PHE A 91 -7.95 36.49 20.31
CA PHE A 91 -6.54 36.29 19.93
C PHE A 91 -6.41 35.28 18.79
N PHE A 92 -7.14 34.17 18.88
CA PHE A 92 -7.18 33.15 17.84
C PHE A 92 -7.65 33.71 16.49
N LYS A 93 -8.80 34.38 16.46
CA LYS A 93 -9.37 35.03 15.26
C LYS A 93 -8.42 36.07 14.67
N ASN A 94 -7.74 36.84 15.52
CA ASN A 94 -6.78 37.85 15.09
C ASN A 94 -5.52 37.24 14.45
N CYS A 95 -5.08 36.07 14.89
CA CYS A 95 -3.85 35.42 14.40
C CYS A 95 -4.08 34.49 13.19
N ILE A 96 -5.24 33.83 13.09
CA ILE A 96 -5.48 32.80 12.06
C ILE A 96 -5.53 33.36 10.63
N GLY A 97 -5.87 34.65 10.51
CA GLY A 97 -5.91 35.34 9.23
C GLY A 97 -7.11 34.94 8.36
N LYS A 98 -7.14 35.49 7.14
CA LYS A 98 -8.31 35.46 6.25
C LYS A 98 -8.84 34.05 5.98
N ILE A 99 -7.96 33.09 5.66
CA ILE A 99 -8.34 31.70 5.35
C ILE A 99 -9.06 31.05 6.55
N GLY A 100 -8.53 31.24 7.76
CA GLY A 100 -9.16 30.73 8.97
C GLY A 100 -10.49 31.40 9.31
N ILE A 101 -10.59 32.72 9.14
CA ILE A 101 -11.84 33.45 9.34
C ILE A 101 -12.93 32.99 8.36
N GLU A 102 -12.59 32.82 7.08
CA GLU A 102 -13.49 32.27 6.07
C GLU A 102 -13.93 30.83 6.39
N ALA A 103 -13.04 30.01 6.97
CA ALA A 103 -13.39 28.67 7.44
C ALA A 103 -14.36 28.72 8.62
N ILE A 104 -14.10 29.57 9.64
CA ILE A 104 -15.01 29.77 10.79
C ILE A 104 -16.40 30.17 10.32
N GLN A 105 -16.51 31.05 9.31
CA GLN A 105 -17.81 31.45 8.76
C GLN A 105 -18.58 30.33 8.05
N LYS A 106 -17.88 29.31 7.53
CA LYS A 106 -18.47 28.17 6.84
C LYS A 106 -18.86 27.02 7.78
N ILE A 107 -18.33 27.00 8.99
CA ILE A 107 -18.60 25.98 10.00
C ILE A 107 -19.99 26.22 10.61
N SER A 108 -20.75 25.14 10.78
CA SER A 108 -21.99 25.15 11.56
C SER A 108 -21.68 24.95 13.05
N PHE A 109 -22.21 25.85 13.88
CA PHE A 109 -22.09 25.80 15.33
C PHE A 109 -23.45 25.45 15.93
N ASP A 110 -23.43 24.69 17.02
CA ASP A 110 -24.64 24.27 17.72
C ASP A 110 -25.23 25.45 18.52
N ASN A 111 -24.35 26.28 19.10
CA ASN A 111 -24.71 27.54 19.74
C ASN A 111 -23.88 28.71 19.18
N GLU A 112 -24.44 29.93 19.19
CA GLU A 112 -23.69 31.12 18.73
C GLU A 112 -22.49 31.45 19.64
N GLU A 113 -22.59 31.17 20.94
CA GLU A 113 -21.52 31.39 21.92
C GLU A 113 -20.28 30.53 21.66
N ASP A 114 -20.44 29.39 20.98
CA ASP A 114 -19.34 28.49 20.62
C ASP A 114 -18.32 29.16 19.69
N LYS A 115 -18.75 30.20 18.95
CA LYS A 115 -17.86 31.00 18.09
C LYS A 115 -16.88 31.85 18.90
N ASP A 116 -17.14 32.06 20.18
CA ASP A 116 -16.31 32.86 21.09
C ASP A 116 -15.55 31.99 22.11
N ASP A 117 -15.51 30.68 21.88
CA ASP A 117 -14.67 29.75 22.62
C ASP A 117 -13.52 29.22 21.75
N MET A 118 -12.28 29.54 22.13
CA MET A 118 -11.10 29.12 21.37
C MET A 118 -10.94 27.61 21.30
N ASP A 119 -11.26 26.89 22.37
CA ASP A 119 -11.07 25.46 22.43
C ASP A 119 -12.07 24.76 21.49
N ILE A 120 -13.31 25.26 21.44
CA ILE A 120 -14.31 24.80 20.46
C ILE A 120 -13.92 25.15 19.02
N LEU A 121 -13.45 26.39 18.77
CA LEU A 121 -12.98 26.80 17.45
C LEU A 121 -11.85 25.90 16.93
N ILE A 122 -10.88 25.55 17.78
CA ILE A 122 -9.78 24.64 17.43
C ILE A 122 -10.31 23.27 17.03
N VAL A 123 -11.28 22.71 17.78
CA VAL A 123 -11.86 21.40 17.46
C VAL A 123 -12.62 21.44 16.13
N LYS A 124 -13.50 22.43 15.94
CA LYS A 124 -14.28 22.54 14.70
C LYS A 124 -13.40 22.81 13.48
N LEU A 125 -12.32 23.58 13.62
CA LEU A 125 -11.38 23.82 12.53
C LEU A 125 -10.50 22.59 12.24
N GLU A 126 -10.17 21.78 13.25
CA GLU A 126 -9.53 20.48 13.04
C GLU A 126 -10.43 19.57 12.20
N GLU A 127 -11.72 19.47 12.52
CA GLU A 127 -12.69 18.71 11.72
C GLU A 127 -12.90 19.32 10.33
N PHE A 128 -12.83 20.63 10.18
CA PHE A 128 -13.02 21.29 8.89
C PHE A 128 -11.82 21.09 7.94
N PHE A 129 -10.60 21.27 8.44
CA PHE A 129 -9.38 21.15 7.64
C PHE A 129 -8.85 19.72 7.52
N ASN A 130 -9.24 18.86 8.46
CA ASN A 130 -8.88 17.45 8.49
C ASN A 130 -10.14 16.63 8.85
N PRO A 131 -11.13 16.57 7.94
CA PRO A 131 -12.38 15.86 8.21
C PRO A 131 -12.09 14.42 8.64
N PRO A 132 -12.80 13.91 9.67
CA PRO A 132 -12.65 12.53 10.11
C PRO A 132 -12.74 11.62 8.89
N LYS A 133 -11.63 10.97 8.57
CA LYS A 133 -11.58 10.07 7.43
C LYS A 133 -12.60 8.98 7.71
N ASN A 134 -13.57 8.81 6.81
CA ASN A 134 -14.58 7.80 6.96
C ASN A 134 -13.88 6.44 7.06
N GLU A 135 -13.94 5.81 8.24
CA GLU A 135 -13.24 4.56 8.53
C GLU A 135 -13.52 3.51 7.46
N LEU A 136 -14.75 3.46 6.93
CA LEU A 136 -15.13 2.57 5.84
C LEU A 136 -14.38 2.88 4.54
N VAL A 137 -14.20 4.15 4.20
CA VAL A 137 -13.44 4.59 3.02
C VAL A 137 -11.97 4.24 3.17
N GLU A 138 -11.37 4.49 4.34
CA GLU A 138 -9.97 4.15 4.61
C GLU A 138 -9.74 2.64 4.54
N ARG A 139 -10.62 1.84 5.14
CA ARG A 139 -10.58 0.38 5.08
C ARG A 139 -10.77 -0.12 3.65
N TYR A 140 -11.71 0.46 2.90
CA TYR A 140 -11.91 0.14 1.50
C TYR A 140 -10.64 0.43 0.68
N GLU A 141 -10.02 1.60 0.87
CA GLU A 141 -8.78 1.98 0.20
C GLU A 141 -7.60 1.07 0.61
N PHE A 142 -7.54 0.64 1.86
CA PHE A 142 -6.59 -0.38 2.32
C PHE A 142 -6.78 -1.70 1.55
N PHE A 143 -8.00 -2.26 1.55
CA PHE A 143 -8.26 -3.55 0.91
C PHE A 143 -8.17 -3.51 -0.61
N LYS A 144 -8.45 -2.37 -1.24
CA LYS A 144 -8.30 -2.14 -2.69
C LYS A 144 -6.84 -2.00 -3.13
N THR A 145 -5.92 -1.67 -2.23
CA THR A 145 -4.51 -1.42 -2.59
C THR A 145 -3.84 -2.70 -3.07
N SER A 146 -3.24 -2.69 -4.25
CA SER A 146 -2.52 -3.83 -4.83
C SER A 146 -1.03 -3.55 -4.97
N LYS A 147 -0.22 -4.60 -4.92
CA LYS A 147 1.22 -4.51 -5.16
C LYS A 147 1.51 -4.11 -6.61
N LYS A 148 2.43 -3.17 -6.83
CA LYS A 148 2.89 -2.79 -8.18
C LYS A 148 3.89 -3.81 -8.73
N ALA A 149 4.02 -3.89 -10.06
CA ALA A 149 4.90 -4.85 -10.72
C ALA A 149 6.36 -4.76 -10.24
N ASN A 150 6.90 -3.53 -10.13
CA ASN A 150 8.30 -3.27 -9.78
C ASN A 150 8.53 -2.98 -8.29
N GLU A 151 7.53 -3.23 -7.44
CA GLU A 151 7.63 -2.99 -6.00
C GLU A 151 8.15 -4.26 -5.29
N SER A 152 9.01 -4.13 -4.27
CA SER A 152 9.37 -5.27 -3.42
C SER A 152 8.23 -5.64 -2.46
N ILE A 153 8.28 -6.82 -1.84
CA ILE A 153 7.24 -7.18 -0.86
C ILE A 153 7.30 -6.29 0.38
N GLU A 154 8.50 -5.90 0.81
CA GLU A 154 8.75 -5.03 1.95
C GLU A 154 8.22 -3.60 1.70
N GLN A 155 8.45 -3.08 0.50
CA GLN A 155 7.89 -1.78 0.08
C GLN A 155 6.36 -1.83 0.11
N HIS A 156 5.75 -2.90 -0.41
CA HIS A 156 4.31 -3.07 -0.39
C HIS A 156 3.74 -3.16 1.04
N ILE A 157 4.40 -3.91 1.92
CA ILE A 157 4.04 -4.00 3.33
C ILE A 157 4.09 -2.61 3.98
N ASN A 158 5.09 -1.78 3.67
CA ASN A 158 5.17 -0.42 4.20
C ASN A 158 4.02 0.46 3.71
N VAL A 159 3.65 0.38 2.43
CA VAL A 159 2.47 1.09 1.89
C VAL A 159 1.19 0.66 2.62
N LEU A 160 1.01 -0.64 2.86
CA LEU A 160 -0.14 -1.16 3.60
C LEU A 160 -0.14 -0.71 5.05
N LYS A 161 1.02 -0.66 5.72
CA LYS A 161 1.15 -0.14 7.09
C LYS A 161 0.77 1.33 7.18
N GLU A 162 1.20 2.15 6.22
CA GLU A 162 0.83 3.57 6.17
C GLU A 162 -0.68 3.75 6.02
N LYS A 163 -1.32 3.00 5.11
CA LYS A 163 -2.78 3.04 4.95
C LYS A 163 -3.54 2.51 6.19
N ALA A 164 -2.99 1.53 6.88
CA ALA A 164 -3.62 0.96 8.08
C ALA A 164 -3.73 1.94 9.26
N LYS A 165 -2.88 2.98 9.33
CA LYS A 165 -2.86 3.96 10.43
C LYS A 165 -4.20 4.65 10.66
N THR A 166 -5.00 4.82 9.60
CA THR A 166 -6.31 5.50 9.63
C THR A 166 -7.49 4.52 9.57
N CYS A 167 -7.23 3.21 9.60
CA CYS A 167 -8.26 2.16 9.47
C CYS A 167 -8.80 1.63 10.80
N ASN A 168 -8.26 2.08 11.93
CA ASN A 168 -8.64 1.63 13.28
C ASN A 168 -8.59 0.09 13.42
N PHE A 169 -7.50 -0.53 12.93
CA PHE A 169 -7.28 -1.98 13.02
C PHE A 169 -6.66 -2.42 14.34
N ASN A 170 -6.10 -1.48 15.10
CA ASN A 170 -5.50 -1.74 16.41
C ASN A 170 -4.48 -2.89 16.33
N ASP A 171 -4.52 -3.82 17.29
CA ASP A 171 -3.57 -4.93 17.41
C ASP A 171 -3.63 -5.92 16.24
N MET A 172 -4.72 -5.90 15.44
CA MET A 172 -4.88 -6.79 14.29
C MET A 172 -4.15 -6.31 13.04
N THR A 173 -3.55 -5.12 13.04
CA THR A 173 -2.93 -4.48 11.86
C THR A 173 -2.00 -5.44 11.11
N ASN A 174 -1.04 -6.07 11.80
CA ASN A 174 -0.09 -6.98 11.15
C ASN A 174 -0.76 -8.25 10.62
N SER A 175 -1.75 -8.78 11.35
CA SER A 175 -2.51 -9.97 10.93
C SER A 175 -3.29 -9.69 9.65
N LEU A 176 -3.97 -8.53 9.57
CA LEU A 176 -4.76 -8.15 8.40
C LEU A 176 -3.87 -7.89 7.17
N ILE A 177 -2.67 -7.33 7.35
CA ILE A 177 -1.70 -7.18 6.26
C ILE A 177 -1.26 -8.56 5.75
N VAL A 178 -0.95 -9.50 6.65
CA VAL A 178 -0.60 -10.88 6.26
C VAL A 178 -1.75 -11.52 5.49
N THR A 179 -2.97 -11.48 6.01
CA THR A 179 -4.16 -12.04 5.33
C THR A 179 -4.36 -11.41 3.96
N LYS A 180 -4.25 -10.08 3.86
CA LYS A 180 -4.40 -9.36 2.60
C LYS A 180 -3.38 -9.81 1.56
N ILE A 181 -2.10 -9.93 1.93
CA ILE A 181 -1.05 -10.39 1.00
C ILE A 181 -1.32 -11.82 0.53
N VAL A 182 -1.74 -12.71 1.43
CA VAL A 182 -2.11 -14.09 1.06
C VAL A 182 -3.29 -14.10 0.08
N CYS A 183 -4.30 -13.27 0.30
CA CYS A 183 -5.45 -13.11 -0.61
C CYS A 183 -5.04 -12.56 -1.99
N ASP A 184 -4.16 -11.56 -2.01
CA ASP A 184 -3.70 -10.90 -3.24
C ASP A 184 -2.66 -11.73 -4.02
N THR A 185 -2.18 -12.83 -3.44
CA THR A 185 -1.22 -13.73 -4.09
C THR A 185 -1.89 -14.61 -5.15
N SER A 186 -1.67 -14.27 -6.42
CA SER A 186 -2.15 -15.04 -7.58
C SER A 186 -1.44 -16.37 -7.79
N ASP A 187 -0.17 -16.46 -7.38
CA ASP A 187 0.63 -17.68 -7.54
C ASP A 187 0.17 -18.75 -6.53
N LYS A 188 -0.41 -19.84 -7.06
CA LYS A 188 -0.97 -20.93 -6.26
C LYS A 188 0.08 -21.68 -5.45
N ILE A 189 1.31 -21.77 -5.95
CA ILE A 189 2.41 -22.48 -5.27
C ILE A 189 2.89 -21.65 -4.09
N LEU A 190 3.15 -20.36 -4.31
CA LEU A 190 3.51 -19.43 -3.24
C LEU A 190 2.41 -19.35 -2.18
N ARG A 191 1.16 -19.24 -2.60
CA ARG A 191 0.02 -19.22 -1.67
C ARG A 191 -0.09 -20.51 -0.85
N LYS A 192 0.18 -21.67 -1.45
CA LYS A 192 0.25 -22.95 -0.73
C LYS A 192 1.36 -22.93 0.33
N LYS A 193 2.55 -22.44 0.01
CA LYS A 193 3.65 -22.28 1.00
C LYS A 193 3.24 -21.41 2.19
N PHE A 194 2.45 -20.35 1.97
CA PHE A 194 1.92 -19.53 3.07
C PHE A 194 0.96 -20.31 3.98
N PHE A 195 0.10 -21.16 3.43
CA PHE A 195 -0.83 -21.97 4.22
C PHE A 195 -0.15 -23.11 4.99
N GLU A 196 1.00 -23.60 4.52
CA GLU A 196 1.79 -24.65 5.20
C GLU A 196 2.65 -24.08 6.34
N ALA A 197 2.80 -22.76 6.45
CA ALA A 197 3.62 -22.14 7.46
C ALA A 197 2.87 -21.99 8.80
N ASP A 198 3.39 -22.61 9.85
CA ASP A 198 2.87 -22.46 11.21
C ASP A 198 3.04 -21.01 11.71
N ASN A 199 1.98 -20.45 12.31
CA ASN A 199 1.98 -19.10 12.88
C ASN A 199 2.58 -18.06 11.94
N LEU A 200 2.02 -17.95 10.73
CA LEU A 200 2.47 -17.01 9.71
C LEU A 200 2.35 -15.57 10.22
N ASN A 201 3.48 -14.86 10.24
CA ASN A 201 3.58 -13.44 10.58
C ASN A 201 4.32 -12.69 9.47
N LEU A 202 4.38 -11.36 9.56
CA LEU A 202 5.03 -10.53 8.54
C LEU A 202 6.47 -10.97 8.24
N THR A 203 7.27 -11.27 9.27
CA THR A 203 8.67 -11.68 9.11
C THR A 203 8.79 -13.00 8.35
N LYS A 204 8.00 -14.01 8.73
CA LYS A 204 7.95 -15.31 8.04
C LYS A 204 7.43 -15.17 6.61
N LEU A 205 6.41 -14.35 6.41
CA LEU A 205 5.85 -14.09 5.09
C LEU A 205 6.90 -13.51 4.14
N ILE A 206 7.66 -12.51 4.58
CA ILE A 206 8.75 -11.90 3.79
C ILE A 206 9.80 -12.97 3.44
N ALA A 207 10.22 -13.78 4.41
CA ALA A 207 11.20 -14.84 4.18
C ALA A 207 10.73 -15.85 3.14
N ILE A 208 9.48 -16.34 3.24
CA ILE A 208 8.88 -17.29 2.29
C ILE A 208 8.76 -16.67 0.89
N TYR A 209 8.31 -15.40 0.81
CA TYR A 209 8.15 -14.69 -0.45
C TYR A 209 9.49 -14.52 -1.19
N ASN A 210 10.54 -14.12 -0.46
CA ASN A 210 11.86 -13.89 -1.03
C ASN A 210 12.54 -15.21 -1.43
N ASP A 211 12.47 -16.26 -0.59
CA ASP A 211 12.97 -17.59 -0.95
C ASP A 211 12.28 -18.12 -2.23
N TYR A 212 10.96 -17.93 -2.34
CA TYR A 212 10.22 -18.34 -3.53
C TYR A 212 10.71 -17.61 -4.78
N ASN A 213 10.84 -16.29 -4.74
CA ASN A 213 11.29 -15.51 -5.90
C ASN A 213 12.70 -15.92 -6.34
N ILE A 214 13.65 -16.02 -5.39
CA ILE A 214 15.02 -16.46 -5.68
C ILE A 214 15.02 -17.84 -6.35
N ASN A 215 14.22 -18.79 -5.84
CA ASN A 215 14.14 -20.13 -6.39
C ASN A 215 13.47 -20.14 -7.78
N THR A 216 12.42 -19.35 -8.00
CA THR A 216 11.78 -19.25 -9.32
C THR A 216 12.68 -18.60 -10.37
N GLU A 217 13.45 -17.58 -10.01
CA GLU A 217 14.44 -16.96 -10.91
C GLU A 217 15.55 -17.94 -11.29
N LYS A 218 16.10 -18.66 -10.31
CA LYS A 218 17.10 -19.71 -10.55
C LYS A 218 16.55 -20.80 -11.49
N MET A 219 15.31 -21.25 -11.28
CA MET A 219 14.69 -22.25 -12.15
C MET A 219 14.48 -21.74 -13.58
N LYS A 220 14.07 -20.48 -13.77
CA LYS A 220 13.96 -19.87 -15.11
C LYS A 220 15.31 -19.84 -15.83
N GLN A 221 16.37 -19.43 -15.14
CA GLN A 221 17.73 -19.42 -15.71
C GLN A 221 18.23 -20.83 -16.08
N ILE A 222 17.92 -21.86 -15.27
CA ILE A 222 18.25 -23.25 -15.60
C ILE A 222 17.50 -23.71 -16.86
N THR A 223 16.22 -23.35 -16.98
CA THR A 223 15.37 -23.72 -18.12
C THR A 223 15.84 -23.03 -19.41
N GLU A 224 16.11 -21.72 -19.35
CA GLU A 224 16.65 -20.94 -20.48
C GLU A 224 18.05 -21.40 -20.91
N ASN A 225 18.91 -21.81 -19.97
CA ASN A 225 20.23 -22.35 -20.28
C ASN A 225 20.18 -23.76 -20.89
N ASN A 226 19.17 -24.56 -20.54
CA ASN A 226 18.93 -25.87 -21.16
C ASN A 226 18.35 -25.74 -22.57
N GLU A 227 17.52 -24.73 -22.84
CA GLU A 227 17.03 -24.42 -24.18
C GLU A 227 18.14 -23.85 -25.09
N LYS A 228 19.03 -23.00 -24.56
CA LYS A 228 20.19 -22.49 -25.31
C LYS A 228 21.31 -23.53 -25.55
N LYS A 229 21.30 -24.65 -24.81
CA LYS A 229 22.18 -25.81 -25.06
C LYS A 229 21.59 -26.86 -26.00
N GLN A 230 20.36 -26.67 -26.49
CA GLN A 230 19.81 -27.43 -27.60
C GLN A 230 19.87 -26.60 -28.90
N GLN A 231 21.08 -26.19 -29.29
CA GLN A 231 21.35 -26.05 -30.72
C GLN A 231 21.34 -27.45 -31.35
N PRO A 232 20.87 -27.63 -32.59
CA PRO A 232 20.99 -28.90 -33.28
C PRO A 232 22.49 -29.18 -33.47
N ALA A 233 23.05 -30.03 -32.61
CA ALA A 233 24.35 -30.58 -32.88
C ALA A 233 24.25 -31.32 -34.22
N ASN A 234 25.00 -30.85 -35.21
CA ASN A 234 25.33 -31.62 -36.41
C ASN A 234 26.07 -32.90 -35.98
N PHE A 235 25.32 -33.90 -35.52
CA PHE A 235 25.79 -35.28 -35.45
C PHE A 235 25.57 -35.90 -36.82
N SER A 236 26.46 -35.53 -37.75
CA SER A 236 26.89 -36.46 -38.76
C SER A 236 27.51 -37.66 -38.04
N GLN A 237 27.06 -38.85 -38.37
CA GLN A 237 27.43 -40.16 -37.80
C GLN A 237 26.62 -40.57 -36.55
N MET A 238 25.37 -40.98 -36.79
CA MET A 238 24.75 -42.01 -35.96
C MET A 238 24.94 -43.37 -36.61
N ALA A 239 25.51 -44.29 -35.83
CA ALA A 239 25.40 -45.73 -36.01
C ALA A 239 23.94 -46.16 -36.27
N PRO A 240 23.68 -47.34 -36.88
CA PRO A 240 22.35 -47.73 -37.30
C PRO A 240 21.41 -47.80 -36.09
N ARG A 241 20.42 -46.92 -36.06
CA ARG A 241 19.28 -46.99 -35.14
C ARG A 241 18.63 -48.38 -35.33
N PRO A 242 18.32 -49.14 -34.26
CA PRO A 242 17.56 -50.37 -34.44
C PRO A 242 16.25 -50.01 -35.15
N GLN A 243 16.09 -50.59 -36.35
CA GLN A 243 14.92 -50.35 -37.20
C GLN A 243 13.68 -50.62 -36.35
N TYR A 244 12.89 -49.57 -36.11
CA TYR A 244 11.54 -49.73 -35.60
C TYR A 244 10.84 -50.63 -36.62
N ILE A 245 10.64 -51.90 -36.26
CA ILE A 245 9.92 -52.86 -37.09
C ILE A 245 8.57 -52.22 -37.34
N GLN A 246 8.39 -51.66 -38.54
CA GLN A 246 7.13 -51.12 -39.03
C GLN A 246 6.15 -52.28 -39.02
N LYS A 247 5.43 -52.47 -37.90
CA LYS A 247 4.46 -53.56 -37.77
C LYS A 247 3.41 -53.37 -38.88
N PRO A 248 3.03 -54.43 -39.60
CA PRO A 248 1.98 -54.34 -40.61
C PRO A 248 0.69 -53.82 -39.96
N CYS A 249 -0.08 -53.02 -40.70
CA CYS A 249 -1.31 -52.44 -40.17
C CYS A 249 -2.29 -53.56 -39.83
N TRP A 250 -2.81 -53.58 -38.60
CA TRP A 250 -3.75 -54.59 -38.13
C TRP A 250 -5.04 -54.70 -38.96
N ARG A 251 -5.37 -53.69 -39.78
CA ARG A 251 -6.58 -53.65 -40.61
C ARG A 251 -6.40 -54.30 -41.97
N CYS A 252 -5.19 -54.29 -42.51
CA CYS A 252 -4.94 -54.66 -43.91
C CYS A 252 -3.67 -55.47 -44.14
N ASP A 253 -2.94 -55.80 -43.07
CA ASP A 253 -1.67 -56.53 -43.04
C ASP A 253 -0.55 -55.97 -43.94
N LYS A 254 -0.66 -54.70 -44.33
CA LYS A 254 0.31 -53.98 -45.17
C LYS A 254 0.90 -52.79 -44.43
N LYS A 255 2.08 -52.35 -44.86
CA LYS A 255 2.73 -51.12 -44.40
C LYS A 255 2.25 -49.95 -45.26
N HIS A 256 1.75 -48.89 -44.63
CA HIS A 256 1.28 -47.68 -45.32
C HIS A 256 1.39 -46.45 -44.40
N PRO A 257 1.41 -45.22 -44.94
CA PRO A 257 1.40 -44.00 -44.14
C PRO A 257 0.15 -43.89 -43.24
N LEU A 258 0.25 -43.12 -42.16
CA LEU A 258 -0.88 -42.88 -41.26
C LEU A 258 -2.11 -42.39 -42.05
N ARG A 259 -3.28 -42.94 -41.74
CA ARG A 259 -4.59 -42.64 -42.38
C ARG A 259 -4.75 -43.05 -43.85
N GLN A 260 -3.77 -43.70 -44.46
CA GLN A 260 -3.86 -44.22 -45.84
C GLN A 260 -4.08 -45.74 -45.89
N CYS A 261 -4.94 -46.27 -45.01
CA CYS A 261 -5.15 -47.71 -44.93
C CYS A 261 -6.02 -48.22 -46.09
N PRO A 262 -5.54 -49.17 -46.91
CA PRO A 262 -6.33 -49.74 -48.01
C PRO A 262 -7.63 -50.43 -47.56
N ALA A 263 -7.69 -50.88 -46.31
CA ALA A 263 -8.90 -51.53 -45.76
C ALA A 263 -9.92 -50.52 -45.20
N TRP A 264 -9.63 -49.22 -45.26
CA TRP A 264 -10.57 -48.20 -44.80
C TRP A 264 -11.82 -48.20 -45.69
N GLY A 265 -13.00 -48.42 -45.09
CA GLY A 265 -14.27 -48.51 -45.82
C GLY A 265 -14.60 -49.91 -46.39
N SER A 266 -13.67 -50.87 -46.31
CA SER A 266 -13.96 -52.26 -46.69
C SER A 266 -14.81 -52.95 -45.62
N LYS A 267 -15.83 -53.70 -46.06
CA LYS A 267 -16.67 -54.54 -45.20
C LYS A 267 -16.09 -55.95 -45.10
N CYS A 268 -15.84 -56.41 -43.88
CA CYS A 268 -15.39 -57.77 -43.61
C CYS A 268 -16.52 -58.76 -43.89
N THR A 269 -16.24 -59.78 -44.71
CA THR A 269 -17.23 -60.81 -45.05
C THR A 269 -17.44 -61.85 -43.93
N LYS A 270 -16.60 -61.85 -42.88
CA LYS A 270 -16.74 -62.74 -41.72
C LYS A 270 -17.60 -62.16 -40.60
N CYS A 271 -17.33 -60.91 -40.18
CA CYS A 271 -18.05 -60.28 -39.07
C CYS A 271 -18.98 -59.12 -39.48
N ASN A 272 -19.08 -58.84 -40.78
CA ASN A 272 -19.88 -57.75 -41.34
C ASN A 272 -19.52 -56.33 -40.86
N ASN A 273 -18.45 -56.15 -40.08
CA ASN A 273 -17.94 -54.85 -39.64
C ASN A 273 -17.04 -54.18 -40.70
N LEU A 274 -16.92 -52.86 -40.62
CA LEU A 274 -16.13 -52.03 -41.55
C LEU A 274 -14.65 -51.88 -41.11
N HIS A 275 -13.84 -51.32 -42.01
CA HIS A 275 -12.47 -50.85 -41.78
C HIS A 275 -11.38 -51.93 -41.58
N HIS A 276 -11.61 -53.17 -42.03
CA HIS A 276 -10.57 -54.19 -42.07
C HIS A 276 -10.86 -55.24 -43.15
N PHE A 277 -9.83 -55.94 -43.61
CA PHE A 277 -9.99 -57.08 -44.52
C PHE A 277 -10.36 -58.35 -43.76
N THR A 278 -11.07 -59.27 -44.41
CA THR A 278 -11.55 -60.53 -43.84
C THR A 278 -10.44 -61.41 -43.22
N HIS A 279 -9.22 -61.36 -43.75
CA HIS A 279 -8.07 -62.08 -43.20
C HIS A 279 -7.42 -61.40 -41.98
N CYS A 280 -7.75 -60.12 -41.72
CA CYS A 280 -7.30 -59.34 -40.56
C CYS A 280 -8.34 -59.32 -39.42
N CYS A 281 -9.45 -60.07 -39.56
CA CYS A 281 -10.55 -60.10 -38.61
C CYS A 281 -10.13 -60.83 -37.31
N LYS A 282 -10.30 -60.16 -36.16
CA LYS A 282 -9.89 -60.69 -34.83
C LYS A 282 -10.96 -61.54 -34.15
N ASP A 283 -12.15 -61.67 -34.72
CA ASP A 283 -13.27 -62.44 -34.14
C ASP A 283 -13.00 -63.95 -34.10
N PHE A 284 -11.86 -64.42 -34.64
CA PHE A 284 -11.41 -65.81 -34.53
C PHE A 284 -10.73 -66.13 -33.19
N LEU A 285 -10.36 -65.15 -32.36
CA LEU A 285 -9.57 -65.38 -31.15
C LEU A 285 -10.41 -65.57 -29.86
N VAL A 286 -11.73 -65.73 -29.96
CA VAL A 286 -12.62 -65.86 -28.78
C VAL A 286 -13.18 -67.28 -28.57
N ASN A 287 -12.89 -68.27 -29.44
CA ASN A 287 -13.53 -69.59 -29.33
C ASN A 287 -12.64 -70.82 -29.09
N ASP A 288 -11.32 -70.67 -28.88
CA ASP A 288 -10.44 -71.83 -28.57
C ASP A 288 -9.97 -71.93 -27.11
N ASN A 289 -10.30 -70.95 -26.25
CA ASN A 289 -9.92 -70.97 -24.83
C ASN A 289 -11.03 -71.44 -23.87
N LYS A 290 -12.13 -72.01 -24.38
CA LYS A 290 -13.25 -72.50 -23.54
C LYS A 290 -13.45 -74.02 -23.53
N VAL A 291 -12.52 -74.82 -24.08
CA VAL A 291 -12.60 -76.30 -24.07
C VAL A 291 -11.49 -76.97 -23.23
N LYS A 292 -10.58 -76.21 -22.60
CA LYS A 292 -9.53 -76.78 -21.72
C LYS A 292 -9.76 -76.65 -20.21
N LEU A 293 -10.97 -76.27 -19.77
CA LEU A 293 -11.32 -76.13 -18.35
C LEU A 293 -12.52 -76.99 -17.90
N LEU A 294 -12.81 -78.11 -18.59
CA LEU A 294 -13.84 -79.07 -18.19
C LEU A 294 -13.36 -80.53 -18.02
N ASN A 295 -12.06 -80.83 -18.12
CA ASN A 295 -11.52 -82.20 -17.96
C ASN A 295 -10.53 -82.39 -16.78
N VAL A 296 -10.61 -81.58 -15.71
CA VAL A 296 -9.85 -81.83 -14.46
C VAL A 296 -10.71 -81.67 -13.19
N LEU A 297 -12.05 -81.66 -13.31
CA LEU A 297 -12.94 -81.65 -12.14
C LEU A 297 -14.14 -82.59 -12.30
N ASN A 298 -13.90 -83.83 -12.73
CA ASN A 298 -14.71 -84.99 -12.35
C ASN A 298 -13.90 -86.26 -12.62
N VAL A 299 -13.60 -86.97 -11.52
CA VAL A 299 -13.27 -88.39 -11.32
C VAL A 299 -13.07 -89.25 -12.57
#